data_AF-A0A3M1LBT9-F1
#
_entry.id   AF-A0A3M1LBT9-F1
#
_cell.length_a   1.000
_cell.length_b   1.000
_cell.length_c   1.000
_cell.angle_alpha   90.00
_cell.angle_beta   90.00
_cell.angle_gamma   90.00
#
_symmetry.space_group_name_H-M   'P 1'
#
loop_
_entity.id
_entity.type
_entity.pdbx_description
1 polymer ?
#
loop_
_entity_poly.entity_id
_entity_poly.type
_entity_poly.pdbx_seq_one_letter_code
_entity_poly.pdbx_strand_id
1 'polypeptide(L)'
;APTLLLDGIIGYSLQGSPRGSARRLIEWADVQPAPVLALDVPSGLSADTGLPASPTLRAAATLTLALPKRGLLSPQAAPWIGRLFLADIGVPAQLYRHLGLAPPPDLFRTSDLLELLP
;
A
#
# COMPACT_ATOMS: atom_id res chain seq x y z
N ALA A 1 19.26 -12.43 10.32
CA ALA A 1 18.14 -12.12 9.41
C ALA A 1 17.59 -10.74 9.77
N PRO A 2 16.97 -10.00 8.83
CA PRO A 2 16.29 -8.74 9.16
C PRO A 2 15.18 -8.99 10.18
N THR A 3 14.87 -7.98 11.01
CA THR A 3 13.76 -8.03 11.97
C THR A 3 12.46 -7.44 11.43
N LEU A 4 12.56 -6.64 10.37
CA LEU A 4 11.46 -6.02 9.63
C LEU A 4 11.92 -5.82 8.18
N LEU A 5 11.01 -6.04 7.23
CA LEU A 5 11.21 -5.68 5.83
C LEU A 5 10.34 -4.48 5.48
N LEU A 6 10.95 -3.49 4.83
CA LEU A 6 10.22 -2.37 4.22
C LEU A 6 10.05 -2.67 2.74
N ASP A 7 8.82 -2.89 2.32
CA ASP A 7 8.50 -3.09 0.92
C ASP A 7 8.23 -1.75 0.24
N GLY A 8 9.23 -1.27 -0.50
CA GLY A 8 9.14 -0.14 -1.41
C GLY A 8 9.56 -0.52 -2.83
N ILE A 9 9.33 -1.77 -3.24
CA ILE A 9 9.83 -2.30 -4.51
C ILE A 9 8.98 -1.78 -5.68
N ILE A 10 7.65 -1.92 -5.61
CA ILE A 10 6.67 -1.40 -6.58
C ILE A 10 5.42 -0.94 -5.82
N GLY A 11 5.04 0.33 -5.97
CA GLY A 11 3.79 0.89 -5.44
C GLY A 11 2.64 0.87 -6.45
N TYR A 12 1.85 1.94 -6.50
CA TYR A 12 0.67 2.05 -7.38
C TYR A 12 0.94 1.91 -8.89
N SER A 13 2.18 2.01 -9.36
CA SER A 13 2.53 1.98 -10.78
C SER A 13 2.69 0.57 -11.37
N LEU A 14 2.30 -0.48 -10.64
CA LEU A 14 2.40 -1.86 -11.13
C LEU A 14 1.64 -2.05 -12.45
N GLN A 15 2.30 -2.70 -13.42
CA GLN A 15 1.70 -3.05 -14.72
C GLN A 15 1.88 -4.56 -14.97
N GLY A 16 0.81 -5.33 -14.73
CA GLY A 16 0.86 -6.79 -14.77
C GLY A 16 1.78 -7.38 -13.69
N SER A 17 2.36 -8.55 -13.96
CA SER A 17 3.26 -9.23 -13.01
C SER A 17 4.63 -8.56 -12.87
N PRO A 18 5.22 -8.52 -11.66
CA PRO A 18 6.60 -8.09 -11.45
C PRO A 18 7.61 -8.88 -12.29
N ARG A 19 8.69 -8.22 -12.72
CA ARG A 19 9.74 -8.79 -13.59
C ARG A 19 11.13 -8.38 -13.12
N GLY A 20 12.16 -9.03 -13.65
CA GLY A 20 13.55 -8.63 -13.45
C GLY A 20 13.95 -8.57 -11.96
N SER A 21 14.57 -7.46 -11.56
CA SER A 21 15.01 -7.23 -10.17
C SER A 21 13.85 -7.21 -9.19
N ALA A 22 12.73 -6.57 -9.53
CA ALA A 22 11.57 -6.49 -8.65
C ALA A 22 11.02 -7.87 -8.30
N ARG A 23 10.87 -8.74 -9.31
CA ARG A 23 10.47 -10.14 -9.09
C ARG A 23 11.42 -10.85 -8.12
N ARG A 24 12.73 -10.75 -8.33
CA ARG A 24 13.73 -11.42 -7.47
C ARG A 24 13.72 -10.89 -6.03
N LEU A 25 13.52 -9.58 -5.85
CA LEU A 25 13.43 -8.97 -4.52
C LEU A 25 12.16 -9.42 -3.78
N ILE A 26 11.02 -9.49 -4.48
CA ILE A 26 9.77 -10.00 -3.92
C ILE A 26 9.94 -11.48 -3.53
N GLU A 27 10.47 -12.32 -4.42
CA GLU A 27 10.70 -13.74 -4.13
C GLU A 27 11.67 -13.95 -2.95
N TRP A 28 12.71 -13.11 -2.84
CA TRP A 28 13.62 -13.15 -1.70
C TRP A 28 12.95 -12.72 -0.39
N ALA A 29 12.10 -11.69 -0.44
CA ALA A 29 11.39 -11.17 0.73
C ALA A 29 10.30 -12.15 1.23
N ASP A 30 9.59 -12.82 0.32
CA ASP A 30 8.50 -13.77 0.65
C ASP A 30 8.98 -14.98 1.47
N VAL A 31 10.26 -15.34 1.37
CA VAL A 31 10.86 -16.45 2.15
C VAL A 31 11.53 -16.00 3.45
N GLN A 32 11.53 -14.71 3.77
CA GLN A 32 12.08 -14.23 5.04
C GLN A 32 11.08 -14.43 6.18
N PRO A 33 11.53 -14.76 7.40
CA PRO A 33 10.64 -14.87 8.56
C PRO A 33 10.20 -13.51 9.13
N ALA A 34 10.77 -12.41 8.65
CA ALA A 34 10.48 -11.07 9.15
C ALA A 34 9.12 -10.56 8.62
N PRO A 35 8.35 -9.82 9.44
CA PRO A 35 7.15 -9.16 8.94
C PRO A 35 7.50 -8.11 7.87
N VAL A 36 6.57 -7.89 6.94
CA VAL A 36 6.68 -6.88 5.89
C VAL A 36 5.78 -5.69 6.23
N LEU A 37 6.35 -4.48 6.18
CA LEU A 37 5.63 -3.21 6.13
C LEU A 37 5.67 -2.70 4.69
N ALA A 38 4.53 -2.71 4.01
CA ALA A 38 4.41 -2.19 2.65
C ALA A 38 4.26 -0.67 2.65
N LEU A 39 5.00 0.00 1.77
CA LEU A 39 4.87 1.41 1.50
C LEU A 39 3.99 1.57 0.27
N ASP A 40 2.94 2.36 0.41
CA ASP A 40 1.92 2.65 -0.58
C ASP A 40 0.98 1.47 -0.92
N VAL A 41 1.51 0.38 -1.49
CA VAL A 41 0.79 -0.84 -1.91
C VAL A 41 1.75 -2.03 -1.77
N PRO A 42 1.33 -3.20 -1.25
CA PRO A 42 2.17 -4.39 -1.29
C PRO A 42 2.62 -4.71 -2.71
N SER A 43 3.91 -4.87 -2.93
CA SER A 43 4.49 -5.12 -4.24
C SER A 43 3.89 -6.38 -4.86
N GLY A 44 3.36 -6.22 -6.09
CA GLY A 44 2.64 -7.26 -6.82
C GLY A 44 1.12 -7.17 -6.69
N LEU A 45 0.58 -6.35 -5.79
CA LEU A 45 -0.86 -6.11 -5.68
C LEU A 45 -1.31 -4.97 -6.60
N SER A 46 -2.42 -5.15 -7.30
CA SER A 46 -3.02 -4.09 -8.11
C SER A 46 -3.66 -3.01 -7.22
N ALA A 47 -3.17 -1.77 -7.36
CA ALA A 47 -3.75 -0.59 -6.73
C ALA A 47 -5.21 -0.35 -7.10
N ASP A 48 -5.65 -0.73 -8.30
CA ASP A 48 -7.00 -0.43 -8.77
C ASP A 48 -8.03 -1.51 -8.39
N THR A 49 -7.61 -2.78 -8.44
CA THR A 49 -8.51 -3.93 -8.32
C THR A 49 -8.35 -4.72 -7.04
N GLY A 50 -7.22 -4.59 -6.34
CA GLY A 50 -6.90 -5.42 -5.18
C GLY A 50 -6.57 -6.87 -5.54
N LEU A 51 -6.44 -7.20 -6.83
CA LEU A 51 -6.03 -8.54 -7.27
C LEU A 51 -4.50 -8.68 -7.22
N PRO A 52 -3.99 -9.81 -6.71
CA PRO A 52 -2.56 -10.09 -6.70
C PRO A 52 -2.08 -10.50 -8.10
N ALA A 53 -0.87 -10.08 -8.44
CA ALA A 53 -0.10 -10.64 -9.54
C ALA A 53 0.88 -11.72 -9.02
N SER A 54 1.73 -12.27 -9.89
CA SER A 54 2.73 -13.26 -9.48
C SER A 54 4.14 -12.75 -9.76
N PRO A 55 5.00 -12.59 -8.74
CA PRO A 55 4.74 -12.76 -7.30
C PRO A 55 4.05 -11.53 -6.65
N THR A 56 3.50 -11.69 -5.44
CA THR A 56 2.95 -10.61 -4.60
C THR A 56 3.36 -10.80 -3.13
N LEU A 57 3.75 -9.72 -2.44
CA LEU A 57 4.08 -9.76 -1.01
C LEU A 57 2.83 -9.70 -0.13
N ARG A 58 2.87 -10.45 0.98
CA ARG A 58 1.90 -10.33 2.08
C ARG A 58 2.47 -9.42 3.17
N ALA A 59 1.84 -8.27 3.35
CA ALA A 59 2.22 -7.31 4.36
C ALA A 59 1.55 -7.62 5.72
N ALA A 60 2.28 -7.39 6.81
CA ALA A 60 1.71 -7.30 8.15
C ALA A 60 0.97 -5.96 8.33
N ALA A 61 1.45 -4.91 7.66
CA ALA A 61 0.80 -3.62 7.57
C ALA A 61 1.17 -2.90 6.27
N THR A 62 0.28 -2.04 5.78
CA THR A 62 0.48 -1.19 4.61
C THR A 62 0.28 0.28 4.99
N LEU A 63 1.27 1.13 4.68
CA LEU A 63 1.19 2.58 4.81
C LEU A 63 0.86 3.21 3.45
N THR A 64 -0.42 3.42 3.16
CA THR A 64 -0.88 4.08 1.93
C THR A 64 -0.64 5.58 1.97
N LEU A 65 -0.24 6.16 0.83
CA LEU A 65 0.11 7.58 0.70
C LEU A 65 -0.95 8.35 -0.09
N ALA A 66 -1.08 9.65 0.19
CA ALA A 66 -2.07 10.58 -0.39
C ALA A 66 -3.53 10.20 -0.16
N LEU A 67 -4.06 9.18 -0.83
CA LEU A 67 -5.39 8.63 -0.61
C LEU A 67 -5.34 7.11 -0.70
N PRO A 68 -6.28 6.39 -0.04
CA PRO A 68 -6.37 4.94 -0.19
C PRO A 68 -6.66 4.59 -1.64
N LYS A 69 -5.82 3.73 -2.23
CA LYS A 69 -6.11 3.23 -3.58
C LYS A 69 -7.30 2.28 -3.51
N ARG A 70 -8.17 2.34 -4.53
CA ARG A 70 -9.44 1.60 -4.57
C ARG A 70 -9.27 0.10 -4.32
N GLY A 71 -8.22 -0.49 -4.88
CA GLY A 71 -7.89 -1.90 -4.71
C GLY A 71 -7.56 -2.27 -3.27
N LEU A 72 -6.97 -1.37 -2.48
CA LEU A 72 -6.67 -1.62 -1.06
C LEU A 72 -7.92 -1.69 -0.18
N LEU A 73 -9.05 -1.13 -0.64
CA LEU A 73 -10.35 -1.22 0.03
C LEU A 73 -11.20 -2.38 -0.51
N SER A 74 -10.67 -3.17 -1.44
CA SER A 74 -11.36 -4.30 -2.03
C SER A 74 -11.20 -5.54 -1.15
N PRO A 75 -12.24 -6.39 -0.97
CA PRO A 75 -12.13 -7.62 -0.19
C PRO A 75 -10.99 -8.55 -0.65
N GLN A 76 -10.65 -8.52 -1.94
CA GLN A 76 -9.56 -9.30 -2.55
C GLN A 76 -8.18 -8.91 -2.02
N ALA A 77 -8.00 -7.68 -1.53
CA ALA A 77 -6.74 -7.20 -0.99
C ALA A 77 -6.50 -7.61 0.46
N ALA A 78 -7.55 -7.97 1.21
CA ALA A 78 -7.49 -8.29 2.63
C ALA A 78 -6.37 -9.30 3.01
N PRO A 79 -6.10 -10.37 2.22
CA PRO A 79 -5.02 -11.32 2.52
C PRO A 79 -3.59 -10.76 2.34
N TRP A 80 -3.44 -9.58 1.72
CA TRP A 80 -2.17 -9.05 1.25
C TRP A 80 -1.73 -7.77 1.97
N ILE A 81 -2.68 -6.98 2.48
CA ILE A 81 -2.39 -5.62 2.98
C ILE A 81 -2.11 -5.55 4.48
N GLY A 82 -2.53 -6.55 5.26
CA GLY A 82 -2.47 -6.50 6.72
C GLY A 82 -3.28 -5.33 7.29
N ARG A 83 -2.75 -4.66 8.31
CA ARG A 83 -3.35 -3.41 8.82
C ARG A 83 -3.10 -2.26 7.83
N LEU A 84 -4.15 -1.54 7.44
CA LEU A 84 -4.05 -0.44 6.49
C LEU A 84 -3.96 0.90 7.23
N PHE A 85 -2.93 1.68 6.93
CA PHE A 85 -2.74 3.02 7.48
C PHE A 85 -2.66 4.05 6.37
N LEU A 86 -3.25 5.21 6.57
CA LEU A 86 -3.13 6.37 5.71
C LEU A 86 -2.22 7.42 6.36
N ALA A 87 -1.18 7.83 5.67
CA ALA A 87 -0.22 8.84 6.14
C ALA A 87 -0.53 10.23 5.55
N ASP A 88 -0.40 11.26 6.38
CA ASP A 88 -0.31 12.64 5.91
C ASP A 88 1.08 12.88 5.32
N ILE A 89 1.12 13.13 4.00
CA ILE A 89 2.35 13.48 3.28
C ILE A 89 2.36 14.97 2.88
N GLY A 90 1.46 15.78 3.44
CA GLY A 90 1.35 17.20 3.16
C GLY A 90 0.62 17.55 1.86
N VAL A 91 -0.29 16.67 1.39
CA VAL A 91 -1.09 16.97 0.19
C VAL A 91 -2.10 18.07 0.51
N PRO A 92 -2.09 19.23 -0.17
CA PRO A 92 -3.02 20.31 0.13
C PRO A 92 -4.47 19.88 -0.13
N ALA A 93 -5.38 20.14 0.81
CA ALA A 93 -6.81 19.85 0.64
C ALA A 93 -7.44 20.49 -0.62
N GLN A 94 -6.85 21.61 -1.08
CA GLN A 94 -7.23 22.27 -2.32
C GLN A 94 -7.00 21.38 -3.55
N LEU A 95 -5.94 20.55 -3.58
CA LEU A 95 -5.66 19.66 -4.70
C LEU A 95 -6.79 18.64 -4.90
N TYR A 96 -7.26 18.01 -3.82
CA TYR A 96 -8.39 17.09 -3.87
C TYR A 96 -9.64 17.76 -4.43
N ARG A 97 -9.95 18.98 -4.00
CA ARG A 97 -11.09 19.74 -4.52
C ARG A 97 -10.98 20.03 -6.02
N HIS A 98 -9.79 20.37 -6.53
CA HIS A 98 -9.57 20.56 -7.96
C HIS A 98 -9.77 19.27 -8.77
N LEU A 99 -9.52 18.11 -8.16
CA LEU A 99 -9.79 16.79 -8.74
C LEU A 99 -11.26 16.32 -8.57
N GLY A 100 -12.14 17.17 -8.01
CA GLY A 100 -13.52 16.81 -7.72
C GLY A 100 -13.68 15.84 -6.54
N LEU A 101 -12.64 15.69 -5.73
CA LEU A 101 -12.62 14.83 -4.55
C LEU A 101 -12.89 15.66 -3.29
N ALA A 102 -13.66 15.09 -2.37
CA ALA A 102 -14.01 15.70 -1.09
C ALA A 102 -13.68 14.76 0.08
N PRO A 103 -12.39 14.58 0.44
CA PRO A 103 -12.04 13.89 1.68
C PRO A 103 -12.61 14.64 2.89
N PRO A 104 -12.71 13.98 4.07
CA PRO A 104 -13.16 14.63 5.28
C PRO A 104 -12.39 15.93 5.55
N PRO A 105 -13.06 17.04 5.89
CA PRO A 105 -12.40 18.34 6.07
C PRO A 105 -11.43 18.36 7.27
N ASP A 106 -11.57 17.40 8.18
CA ASP A 106 -10.71 17.18 9.33
C ASP A 106 -9.81 15.94 9.21
N LEU A 107 -9.58 15.46 7.98
CA LEU A 107 -8.57 14.44 7.70
C LEU A 107 -7.23 14.90 8.29
N PHE A 108 -6.59 14.02 9.07
CA PHE A 108 -5.36 14.27 9.82
C PHE A 108 -5.40 15.33 10.92
N ARG A 109 -6.59 15.84 11.31
CA ARG A 109 -6.69 16.84 12.41
C ARG A 109 -6.08 16.34 13.73
N THR A 110 -6.16 15.05 14.01
CA THR A 110 -5.77 14.45 15.30
C THR A 110 -4.49 13.62 15.24
N SER A 111 -4.02 13.24 14.05
CA SER A 111 -2.86 12.38 13.84
C SER A 111 -2.45 12.41 12.37
N ASP A 112 -1.14 12.42 12.12
CA ASP A 112 -0.57 12.29 10.77
C ASP A 112 -0.63 10.84 10.24
N LEU A 113 -1.14 9.91 11.07
CA LEU A 113 -1.30 8.51 10.77
C LEU A 113 -2.69 8.03 11.20
N LEU A 114 -3.50 7.60 10.24
CA LEU A 114 -4.85 7.09 10.48
C LEU A 114 -4.90 5.60 10.14
N GLU A 115 -5.35 4.76 11.06
CA GLU A 115 -5.68 3.38 10.74
C GLU A 115 -7.05 3.32 10.05
N LEU A 116 -7.09 2.68 8.88
CA LEU A 116 -8.31 2.44 8.13
C LEU A 116 -8.80 1.04 8.44
N LEU A 117 -10.06 0.93 8.84
CA LEU A 117 -10.71 -0.36 8.98
C LEU A 117 -11.25 -0.75 7.59
N PRO A 118 -10.67 -1.77 6.93
CA PRO A 118 -11.17 -2.26 5.64
C PRO A 118 -12.55 -2.93 5.77
#